data_AF-A0A074LXV7-F1
#
_entry.id   AF-A0A074LXV7-F1
#
_cell.length_a   1.000
_cell.length_b   1.000
_cell.length_c   1.000
_cell.angle_alpha   90.00
_cell.angle_beta   90.00
_cell.angle_gamma   90.00
#
_symmetry.space_group_name_H-M   'P 1'
#
loop_
_entity.id
_entity.type
_entity.pdbx_description
1 polymer ?
#
loop_
_entity_poly.entity_id
_entity_poly.type
_entity_poly.pdbx_seq_one_letter_code
_entity_poly.pdbx_strand_id
1 'polypeptide(L)'
;MIVREVTTKELELLGGMTIGERLKWIREQLQAMYKKGYSINSVAKDTGAISAQGLSAIETGKTSSPSAKTIQALADYYRVPHNVIFDEYYTTVNKPFKLGDVGEIEQIVAPAKPATSEYQISIVSSKKEVLNLSASLTPKQLERLMKRIKFELDMLKEEE
;
A
#
# COMPACT_ATOMS: atom_id res chain seq x y z
N MET A 1 14.12 -1.80 5.57
CA MET A 1 13.16 -1.34 4.54
C MET A 1 13.38 0.16 4.35
N ILE A 2 13.39 0.70 3.12
CA ILE A 2 13.75 2.11 2.87
C ILE A 2 12.49 2.97 2.97
N VAL A 3 12.42 3.85 3.96
CA VAL A 3 11.31 4.79 4.13
C VAL A 3 11.78 6.20 3.81
N ARG A 4 10.95 6.96 3.10
CA ARG A 4 11.23 8.35 2.73
C ARG A 4 10.05 9.24 3.09
N GLU A 5 10.33 10.35 3.77
CA GLU A 5 9.33 11.38 4.05
C GLU A 5 9.20 12.34 2.86
N VAL A 6 7.95 12.70 2.53
CA VAL A 6 7.61 13.67 1.48
C VAL A 6 7.90 15.08 2.00
N THR A 7 8.69 15.83 1.26
CA THR A 7 9.06 17.20 1.64
C THR A 7 7.90 18.18 1.43
N THR A 8 7.93 19.34 2.08
CA THR A 8 6.91 20.39 1.90
C THR A 8 6.76 20.84 0.45
N LYS A 9 7.88 20.94 -0.30
CA LYS A 9 7.85 21.30 -1.73
C LYS A 9 7.16 20.24 -2.58
N GLU A 10 7.37 18.97 -2.27
CA GLU A 10 6.69 17.87 -2.95
C GLU A 10 5.22 17.81 -2.57
N LEU A 11 4.89 18.16 -1.33
CA LEU A 11 3.51 18.24 -0.86
C LEU A 11 2.71 19.32 -1.62
N GLU A 12 3.31 20.50 -1.82
CA GLU A 12 2.73 21.57 -2.66
C GLU A 12 2.58 21.11 -4.11
N LEU A 13 3.60 20.45 -4.67
CA LEU A 13 3.56 19.89 -6.02
C LEU A 13 2.42 18.87 -6.18
N LEU A 14 2.28 17.95 -5.22
CA LEU A 14 1.24 16.93 -5.21
C LEU A 14 -0.16 17.55 -5.06
N GLY A 15 -0.30 18.66 -4.33
CA GLY A 15 -1.57 19.38 -4.22
C GLY A 15 -2.09 19.91 -5.57
N GLY A 16 -1.20 20.25 -6.50
CA GLY A 16 -1.55 20.69 -7.85
C GLY A 16 -1.76 19.56 -8.87
N MET A 17 -1.50 18.31 -8.51
CA MET A 17 -1.62 17.15 -9.39
C MET A 17 -3.02 16.54 -9.35
N THR A 18 -3.44 15.95 -10.47
CA THR A 18 -4.60 15.05 -10.51
C THR A 18 -4.33 13.74 -9.75
N ILE A 19 -5.40 13.00 -9.40
CA ILE A 19 -5.30 11.66 -8.79
C ILE A 19 -4.34 10.74 -9.57
N GLY A 20 -4.45 10.73 -10.90
CA GLY A 20 -3.60 9.91 -11.76
C GLY A 20 -2.12 10.29 -11.68
N GLU A 21 -1.83 11.59 -11.71
CA GLU A 21 -0.47 12.12 -11.58
C GLU A 21 0.14 11.84 -10.21
N ARG A 22 -0.65 11.94 -9.13
CA ARG A 22 -0.19 11.56 -7.78
C ARG A 22 0.17 10.09 -7.70
N LEU A 23 -0.70 9.21 -8.21
CA LEU A 23 -0.44 7.76 -8.25
C LEU A 23 0.84 7.44 -9.04
N LYS A 24 1.01 8.08 -10.20
CA LYS A 24 2.22 7.96 -11.02
C LYS A 24 3.46 8.40 -10.24
N TRP A 25 3.40 9.60 -9.64
CA TRP A 25 4.52 10.16 -8.88
C TRP A 25 4.93 9.22 -7.75
N ILE A 26 3.99 8.77 -6.93
CA ILE A 26 4.23 7.84 -5.81
C ILE A 26 4.90 6.55 -6.32
N ARG A 27 4.36 5.96 -7.40
CA ARG A 27 4.91 4.75 -8.01
C ARG A 27 6.34 4.96 -8.49
N GLU A 28 6.63 6.09 -9.15
CA GLU A 28 7.96 6.41 -9.66
C GLU A 28 8.97 6.64 -8.55
N GLN A 29 8.57 7.29 -7.45
CA GLN A 29 9.42 7.43 -6.26
C GLN A 29 9.75 6.06 -5.65
N LEU A 30 8.75 5.19 -5.49
CA LEU A 30 8.96 3.84 -4.97
C LEU A 30 9.83 3.00 -5.92
N GLN A 31 9.63 3.11 -7.23
CA GLN A 31 10.46 2.45 -8.23
C GLN A 31 11.91 2.93 -8.16
N ALA A 32 12.15 4.23 -7.93
CA ALA A 32 13.49 4.77 -7.75
C ALA A 32 14.15 4.28 -6.46
N MET A 33 13.39 4.20 -5.35
CA MET A 33 13.87 3.74 -4.05
C MET A 33 14.23 2.24 -4.05
N TYR A 34 13.37 1.40 -4.64
CA TYR A 34 13.48 -0.05 -4.56
C TYR A 34 14.04 -0.71 -5.82
N LYS A 35 14.23 0.04 -6.91
CA LYS A 35 14.75 -0.37 -8.23
C LYS A 35 13.92 -1.42 -8.99
N LYS A 36 13.08 -2.21 -8.32
CA LYS A 36 12.19 -3.24 -8.89
C LYS A 36 10.87 -3.30 -8.11
N GLY A 37 9.86 -3.94 -8.70
CA GLY A 37 8.56 -4.20 -8.06
C GLY A 37 7.49 -3.13 -8.28
N TYR A 38 7.86 -1.90 -8.64
CA TYR A 38 6.90 -0.80 -8.85
C TYR A 38 6.78 -0.40 -10.32
N SER A 39 7.11 -1.31 -11.24
CA SER A 39 6.74 -1.14 -12.65
C SER A 39 5.22 -1.24 -12.81
N ILE A 40 4.63 -0.58 -13.82
CA ILE A 40 3.18 -0.66 -14.10
C ILE A 40 2.71 -2.12 -14.16
N ASN A 41 3.48 -2.99 -14.82
CA ASN A 41 3.15 -4.40 -14.95
C ASN A 41 3.20 -5.14 -13.61
N SER A 42 4.23 -4.87 -12.79
CA SER A 42 4.37 -5.46 -11.45
C SER A 42 3.22 -5.03 -10.53
N VAL A 43 2.93 -3.73 -10.47
CA VAL A 43 1.85 -3.19 -9.64
C VAL A 43 0.50 -3.78 -10.05
N ALA A 44 0.19 -3.79 -11.35
CA ALA A 44 -1.08 -4.33 -11.84
C ALA A 44 -1.22 -5.83 -11.52
N LYS A 45 -0.16 -6.61 -11.75
CA LYS A 45 -0.12 -8.03 -11.45
C LYS A 45 -0.32 -8.29 -9.95
N ASP A 46 0.44 -7.60 -9.11
CA ASP A 46 0.49 -7.88 -7.68
C ASP A 46 -0.75 -7.37 -6.93
N THR A 47 -1.33 -6.25 -7.39
CA THR A 47 -2.56 -5.71 -6.79
C THR A 47 -3.79 -6.50 -7.22
N GLY A 48 -3.81 -7.02 -8.45
CA GLY A 48 -4.97 -7.69 -9.07
C GLY A 48 -6.22 -6.81 -9.18
N ALA A 49 -6.13 -5.53 -8.79
CA ALA A 49 -7.25 -4.59 -8.74
C ALA A 49 -7.44 -3.82 -10.03
N ILE A 50 -6.43 -3.83 -10.91
CA ILE A 50 -6.44 -3.14 -12.19
C ILE A 50 -5.45 -3.79 -13.17
N SER A 51 -5.75 -3.73 -14.46
CA SER A 51 -4.81 -4.16 -15.51
C SER A 51 -3.68 -3.14 -15.71
N ALA A 52 -2.56 -3.57 -16.29
CA ALA A 52 -1.44 -2.66 -16.60
C ALA A 52 -1.87 -1.50 -17.53
N GLN A 53 -2.73 -1.80 -18.51
CA GLN A 53 -3.31 -0.80 -19.39
C GLN A 53 -4.21 0.18 -18.64
N GLY A 54 -5.03 -0.32 -17.70
CA GLY A 54 -5.89 0.52 -16.88
C GLY A 54 -5.09 1.45 -15.96
N LEU A 55 -4.04 0.93 -15.33
CA LEU A 55 -3.15 1.73 -14.49
C LEU A 55 -2.46 2.83 -15.31
N SER A 56 -1.93 2.48 -16.49
CA SER A 56 -1.35 3.46 -17.42
C SER A 56 -2.37 4.52 -17.88
N ALA A 57 -3.62 4.13 -18.14
CA ALA A 57 -4.69 5.05 -18.52
C ALA A 57 -5.04 6.05 -17.40
N ILE A 58 -5.04 5.61 -16.14
CA ILE A 58 -5.22 6.50 -14.98
C ILE A 58 -4.04 7.45 -14.87
N GLU A 59 -2.80 6.93 -14.89
CA GLU A 59 -1.59 7.72 -14.70
C GLU A 59 -1.35 8.77 -15.81
N THR A 60 -1.93 8.56 -16.99
CA THR A 60 -1.86 9.49 -18.12
C THR A 60 -3.10 10.38 -18.27
N GLY A 61 -4.06 10.30 -17.33
CA GLY A 61 -5.28 11.10 -17.36
C GLY A 61 -6.29 10.68 -18.44
N LYS A 62 -6.07 9.58 -19.16
CA LYS A 62 -7.05 8.99 -20.10
C LYS A 62 -8.28 8.46 -19.38
N THR A 63 -8.14 8.12 -18.10
CA THR A 63 -9.25 7.77 -17.22
C THR A 63 -9.19 8.65 -15.98
N SER A 64 -10.22 9.46 -15.77
CA SER A 64 -10.25 10.50 -14.73
C SER A 64 -10.71 9.99 -13.37
N SER A 65 -11.40 8.85 -13.30
CA SER A 65 -12.07 8.39 -12.06
C SER A 65 -11.83 6.90 -11.78
N PRO A 66 -10.68 6.51 -11.23
CA PRO A 66 -10.48 5.15 -10.74
C PRO A 66 -11.49 4.81 -9.63
N SER A 67 -11.90 3.53 -9.56
CA SER A 67 -12.81 3.08 -8.51
C SER A 67 -12.16 3.22 -7.12
N ALA A 68 -12.96 3.48 -6.07
CA ALA A 68 -12.46 3.52 -4.70
C ALA A 68 -11.71 2.23 -4.30
N LYS A 69 -12.17 1.07 -4.80
CA LYS A 69 -11.49 -0.22 -4.60
C LYS A 69 -10.09 -0.24 -5.22
N THR A 70 -9.94 0.32 -6.41
CA THR A 70 -8.65 0.46 -7.09
C THR A 70 -7.72 1.39 -6.33
N ILE A 71 -8.21 2.56 -5.90
CA ILE A 71 -7.40 3.53 -5.15
C ILE A 71 -6.92 2.91 -3.83
N GLN A 72 -7.81 2.25 -3.09
CA GLN A 72 -7.43 1.55 -1.85
C GLN A 72 -6.38 0.47 -2.09
N ALA A 73 -6.52 -0.34 -3.14
CA ALA A 73 -5.56 -1.40 -3.46
C ALA A 73 -4.18 -0.83 -3.82
N LEU A 74 -4.14 0.28 -4.57
CA LEU A 74 -2.90 0.97 -4.93
C LEU A 74 -2.25 1.62 -3.70
N ALA A 75 -3.02 2.32 -2.87
CA ALA A 75 -2.51 2.93 -1.63
C ALA A 75 -1.94 1.88 -0.67
N ASP A 76 -2.64 0.74 -0.51
CA ASP A 76 -2.17 -0.39 0.31
C ASP A 76 -0.85 -0.96 -0.25
N TYR A 77 -0.75 -1.12 -1.58
CA TYR A 77 0.45 -1.64 -2.23
C TYR A 77 1.64 -0.68 -2.11
N TYR A 78 1.39 0.62 -2.30
CA TYR A 78 2.39 1.67 -2.18
C TYR A 78 2.76 2.00 -0.73
N ARG A 79 1.98 1.49 0.24
CA ARG A 79 2.16 1.75 1.67
C ARG A 79 2.18 3.25 1.96
N VAL A 80 1.11 3.90 1.51
CA VAL A 80 0.85 5.32 1.75
C VAL A 80 -0.56 5.48 2.33
N PRO A 81 -0.83 6.52 3.12
CA PRO A 81 -2.16 6.78 3.60
C PRO A 81 -3.13 7.03 2.42
N HIS A 82 -4.27 6.36 2.40
CA HIS A 82 -5.22 6.40 1.27
C HIS A 82 -5.67 7.84 0.92
N ASN A 83 -5.84 8.68 1.94
CA ASN A 83 -6.26 10.07 1.79
C ASN A 83 -5.27 10.91 0.97
N VAL A 84 -3.97 10.61 0.96
CA VAL A 84 -2.97 11.40 0.20
C VAL A 84 -3.14 11.31 -1.31
N ILE A 85 -3.98 10.40 -1.80
CA ILE A 85 -4.33 10.34 -3.23
C ILE A 85 -5.36 11.41 -3.61
N PHE A 86 -6.16 11.89 -2.64
CA PHE A 86 -7.29 12.78 -2.87
C PHE A 86 -6.95 14.24 -2.58
N ASP A 87 -7.69 15.15 -3.23
CA ASP A 87 -7.47 16.59 -3.14
C ASP A 87 -7.70 17.12 -1.72
N GLU A 88 -8.66 16.52 -1.01
CA GLU A 88 -9.05 16.88 0.35
C GLU A 88 -7.87 16.81 1.33
N TYR A 89 -6.93 15.90 1.12
CA TYR A 89 -5.74 15.81 1.97
C TYR A 89 -4.88 17.08 1.88
N TYR A 90 -4.70 17.62 0.68
CA TYR A 90 -3.82 18.77 0.44
C TYR A 90 -4.49 20.10 0.79
N THR A 91 -5.83 20.13 0.84
CA THR A 91 -6.59 21.32 1.24
C THR A 91 -6.87 21.38 2.74
N THR A 92 -7.07 20.23 3.41
CA THR A 92 -7.49 20.20 4.82
C THR A 92 -6.39 19.80 5.80
N VAL A 93 -5.58 18.80 5.46
CA VAL A 93 -4.55 18.25 6.37
C VAL A 93 -3.21 18.89 6.06
N ASN A 94 -2.78 18.80 4.80
CA ASN A 94 -1.55 19.34 4.26
C ASN A 94 -0.32 19.06 5.16
N LYS A 95 -0.13 17.79 5.53
CA LYS A 95 1.02 17.34 6.34
C LYS A 95 1.97 16.46 5.52
N PRO A 96 3.26 16.42 5.85
CA PRO A 96 4.17 15.40 5.33
C PRO A 96 3.67 13.98 5.63
N PHE A 97 3.92 13.07 4.69
CA PHE A 97 3.66 11.64 4.86
C PHE A 97 4.87 10.84 4.38
N LYS A 98 4.87 9.54 4.68
CA LYS A 98 5.98 8.65 4.34
C LYS A 98 5.60 7.72 3.18
N LEU A 99 6.58 7.47 2.31
CA LEU A 99 6.51 6.51 1.22
C LEU A 99 7.14 5.17 1.66
N GLY A 100 6.42 4.08 1.43
CA GLY A 100 6.91 2.74 1.74
C GLY A 100 6.89 2.37 3.22
N ASP A 101 6.29 3.20 4.08
CA ASP A 101 6.17 2.94 5.52
C ASP A 101 4.88 2.19 5.84
N VAL A 102 4.99 1.16 6.68
CA VAL A 102 3.85 0.41 7.24
C VAL A 102 3.42 0.97 8.60
N GLY A 103 4.23 1.86 9.19
CA GLY A 103 3.92 2.55 10.44
C GLY A 103 2.77 3.53 10.24
N GLU A 104 1.66 3.23 10.92
CA GLU A 104 0.50 4.09 11.05
C GLU A 104 -0.03 4.63 9.71
N ILE A 105 -0.74 3.77 8.97
CA ILE A 105 -1.82 4.21 8.08
C ILE A 105 -2.93 4.78 8.98
N GLU A 106 -2.63 5.86 9.70
CA GLU A 106 -3.61 6.62 10.46
C GLU A 106 -4.50 7.31 9.43
N GLN A 107 -5.73 6.82 9.33
CA GLN A 107 -6.79 7.50 8.64
C GLN A 107 -7.02 8.84 9.36
N ILE A 108 -6.51 9.95 8.78
CA ILE A 108 -6.65 11.30 9.37
C ILE A 108 -8.11 11.82 9.28
N VAL A 109 -9.07 10.96 8.91
CA VAL A 109 -10.50 11.23 9.11
C VAL A 109 -11.09 9.98 9.74
N ALA A 110 -11.47 10.07 11.01
CA ALA A 110 -12.06 8.98 11.76
C ALA A 110 -13.42 8.57 11.17
N PRO A 111 -13.59 7.29 10.83
CA PRO A 111 -14.74 6.54 11.29
C PRO A 111 -14.27 5.49 12.30
N ALA A 112 -15.09 5.27 13.34
CA ALA A 112 -14.88 4.35 14.45
C ALA A 112 -13.84 3.24 14.21
N LYS A 113 -12.77 3.26 15.01
CA LYS A 113 -11.70 2.25 15.04
C LYS A 113 -12.35 0.85 14.97
N PRO A 114 -12.16 0.07 13.89
CA PRO A 114 -12.69 -1.29 13.85
C PRO A 114 -12.09 -2.07 15.01
N ALA A 115 -12.91 -2.81 15.74
CA ALA A 115 -12.47 -3.58 16.89
C ALA A 115 -11.29 -4.48 16.50
N THR A 116 -10.12 -4.20 17.08
CA THR A 116 -8.93 -5.04 16.95
C THR A 116 -8.93 -6.06 18.09
N SER A 117 -8.50 -7.27 17.77
CA SER A 117 -8.26 -8.31 18.77
C SER A 117 -6.76 -8.58 18.84
N GLU A 118 -6.26 -8.97 20.02
CA GLU A 118 -4.90 -9.48 20.13
C GLU A 118 -4.84 -10.90 19.57
N TYR A 119 -3.88 -11.11 18.67
CA TYR A 119 -3.59 -12.42 18.09
C TYR A 119 -2.17 -12.83 18.44
N GLN A 120 -2.02 -14.10 18.82
CA GLN A 120 -0.72 -14.76 18.92
C GLN A 120 -0.52 -15.65 17.70
N ILE A 121 0.61 -15.47 17.03
CA ILE A 121 1.01 -16.23 15.85
C ILE A 121 2.26 -17.02 16.23
N SER A 122 2.16 -18.35 16.18
CA SER A 122 3.27 -19.26 16.42
C SER A 122 3.63 -19.98 15.13
N ILE A 123 4.89 -19.84 14.69
CA ILE A 123 5.44 -20.59 13.57
C ILE A 123 6.38 -21.65 14.14
N VAL A 124 6.14 -22.91 13.82
CA VAL A 124 6.92 -24.06 14.32
C VAL A 124 7.65 -24.71 13.15
N SER A 125 8.98 -24.80 13.24
CA SER A 125 9.79 -25.52 12.26
C SER A 125 9.92 -27.01 12.61
N SER A 126 10.26 -27.84 11.62
CA SER A 126 10.57 -29.26 11.82
C SER A 126 11.76 -29.51 12.78
N LYS A 127 12.61 -28.50 12.98
CA LYS A 127 13.71 -28.51 13.96
C LYS A 127 13.27 -28.07 15.37
N LYS A 128 11.95 -27.93 15.60
CA LYS A 128 11.34 -27.44 16.85
C LYS A 128 11.71 -25.99 17.21
N GLU A 129 12.18 -25.20 16.26
CA GLU A 129 12.33 -23.77 16.48
C GLU A 129 10.94 -23.13 16.42
N VAL A 130 10.60 -22.35 17.44
CA VAL A 130 9.30 -21.69 17.56
C VAL A 130 9.51 -20.18 17.50
N LEU A 131 8.93 -19.54 16.49
CA LEU A 131 8.82 -18.09 16.42
C LEU A 131 7.44 -17.69 16.92
N ASN A 132 7.39 -16.98 18.05
CA ASN A 132 6.15 -16.43 18.60
C ASN A 132 6.10 -14.92 18.33
N LEU A 133 5.02 -14.48 17.68
CA LEU A 133 4.75 -13.08 17.40
C LEU A 133 3.37 -12.72 17.96
N SER A 134 3.27 -11.55 18.59
CA SER A 134 1.99 -10.99 19.02
C SER A 134 1.69 -9.73 18.22
N ALA A 135 0.45 -9.59 17.76
CA ALA A 135 0.00 -8.41 17.03
C ALA A 135 -1.49 -8.15 17.29
N SER A 136 -1.83 -6.87 17.45
CA SER A 136 -3.22 -6.43 17.45
C SER A 136 -3.67 -6.22 16.00
N LEU A 137 -4.63 -7.00 15.53
CA LEU A 137 -5.09 -6.98 14.15
C LEU A 137 -6.61 -6.84 14.09
N THR A 138 -7.10 -6.23 13.03
CA THR A 138 -8.51 -6.34 12.64
C THR A 138 -8.77 -7.68 11.94
N PRO A 139 -10.03 -8.17 11.88
CA PRO A 139 -10.35 -9.39 11.13
C PRO A 139 -9.88 -9.35 9.66
N LYS A 140 -9.95 -8.18 9.02
CA LYS A 140 -9.50 -7.98 7.63
C LYS A 140 -7.98 -8.03 7.48
N GLN A 141 -7.23 -7.50 8.46
CA GLN A 141 -5.77 -7.60 8.48
C GLN A 141 -5.31 -9.04 8.72
N LEU A 142 -5.98 -9.77 9.61
CA LEU A 142 -5.71 -11.19 9.82
C LEU A 142 -5.97 -12.02 8.55
N GLU A 143 -7.12 -11.81 7.89
CA GLU A 143 -7.44 -12.50 6.63
C GLU A 143 -6.36 -12.24 5.55
N ARG A 144 -5.91 -10.99 5.43
CA ARG A 144 -4.82 -10.62 4.50
C ARG A 144 -3.50 -11.30 4.87
N LEU A 145 -3.14 -11.33 6.15
CA LEU A 145 -1.94 -12.01 6.62
C LEU A 145 -1.99 -13.50 6.29
N MET A 146 -3.12 -14.17 6.52
CA MET A 146 -3.27 -15.59 6.18
C MET A 146 -3.15 -15.83 4.67
N LYS A 147 -3.76 -14.98 3.83
CA LYS A 147 -3.62 -15.06 2.37
C LYS A 147 -2.16 -14.90 1.94
N ARG A 148 -1.41 -14.00 2.59
CA ARG A 148 0.01 -13.80 2.29
C ARG A 148 0.86 -14.98 2.71
N ILE A 149 0.68 -15.50 3.92
CA ILE A 149 1.40 -16.69 4.40
C ILE A 149 1.16 -17.85 3.45
N LYS A 150 -0.09 -18.09 3.04
CA LYS A 150 -0.42 -19.12 2.06
C LYS A 150 0.32 -18.93 0.73
N PHE A 151 0.32 -17.71 0.21
CA PHE A 151 1.02 -17.39 -1.03
C PHE A 151 2.52 -17.69 -0.96
N GLU A 152 3.20 -17.27 0.11
CA GLU A 152 4.64 -17.54 0.29
C GLU A 152 4.92 -19.04 0.39
N LEU A 153 4.04 -19.81 1.05
CA LEU A 153 4.17 -21.26 1.14
C LEU A 153 3.95 -21.96 -0.21
N ASP A 154 3.01 -21.49 -1.03
CA ASP A 154 2.76 -22.04 -2.35
C ASP A 154 3.95 -21.73 -3.30
N MET A 155 4.53 -20.54 -3.23
CA MET A 155 5.75 -20.17 -3.96
C MET A 155 6.94 -21.07 -3.63
N LEU A 156 7.17 -21.37 -2.34
CA LEU A 156 8.27 -22.23 -1.91
C LEU A 156 8.12 -23.68 -2.39
N LYS A 157 6.89 -24.15 -2.65
CA LYS A 157 6.62 -25.50 -3.18
C LYS A 157 6.82 -25.61 -4.69
N GLU A 158 6.79 -24.49 -5.42
CA GLU A 158 7.07 -24.48 -6.86
C GLU A 158 8.58 -24.44 -7.18
N GLU A 159 9.42 -24.16 -6.18
CA GLU A 159 10.89 -24.15 -6.30
C GLU A 159 11.56 -25.52 -5.96
N GLU A 160 10.79 -26.50 -5.47
CA GLU A 160 11.21 -27.92 -5.28
C GLU A 160 10.79 -28.81 -6.46
#